data_AF-A0AAV6YZM0-F1
#
_entry.id   AF-A0AAV6YZM0-F1
#
_cell.length_a   1.000
_cell.length_b   1.000
_cell.length_c   1.000
_cell.angle_alpha   90.00
_cell.angle_beta   90.00
_cell.angle_gamma   90.00
#
_symmetry.space_group_name_H-M   'P 1'
#
loop_
_entity.id
_entity.type
_entity.pdbx_description
1 polymer ?
#
loop_
_entity_poly.entity_id
_entity_poly.type
_entity_poly.pdbx_seq_one_letter_code
_entity_poly.pdbx_strand_id
1 'polypeptide(L)'
;MKYLSRTVHLATRAVYHHGFRGLSTASGHTTEKSVPYATTLKEDGSTTKGPTKPLPESADVVVIGGGSLGCQTTYHLAKMGMKNVVLLERDRLTSGTTWHTAGLLWQLRPSDVEVELLAHTRNVVSQDLEQETGLHTGWIENGGLFIASNKQRLDEYKRLMSLGKVYGVESYVLSPAETKDLYPLMNVDDLYGTLYVPKDGTMDPAGTCTTLARASTARGAQVIENCPVTGIQVKTDDFGVKRVVAVETQYGTVRTPCVVNCAGVWARTLGQMAGVDVPLIAMHHAYVVTERIEGIQ
;
A
#
# COMPACT_ATOMS: atom_id res chain seq x y z
N MET A 1 -6.37 24.77 47.63
CA MET A 1 -5.08 24.17 47.20
C MET A 1 -4.80 24.69 45.79
N LYS A 2 -4.29 25.91 45.67
CA LYS A 2 -2.87 26.31 45.54
C LYS A 2 -2.29 26.06 44.13
N TYR A 3 -2.19 27.17 43.38
CA TYR A 3 -1.12 27.57 42.44
C TYR A 3 -1.05 26.85 41.08
N LEU A 4 -0.70 27.47 39.94
CA LEU A 4 0.01 28.72 39.65
C LEU A 4 -0.37 29.19 38.22
N SER A 5 -0.89 30.42 38.10
CA SER A 5 -0.81 31.24 36.89
C SER A 5 0.64 31.71 36.71
N ARG A 6 1.16 31.66 35.48
CA ARG A 6 2.38 32.37 35.10
C ARG A 6 2.14 33.20 33.85
N THR A 7 2.07 34.50 34.07
CA THR A 7 2.25 35.55 33.06
C THR A 7 3.72 36.01 33.08
N VAL A 8 4.06 36.80 32.05
CA VAL A 8 5.11 37.83 31.93
C VAL A 8 6.44 37.39 31.30
N HIS A 9 6.70 37.78 30.04
CA HIS A 9 7.52 38.98 29.74
C HIS A 9 7.59 39.29 28.23
N LEU A 10 7.10 40.49 27.89
CA LEU A 10 7.50 41.24 26.69
C LEU A 10 8.93 41.77 26.91
N ALA A 11 9.81 41.60 25.94
CA ALA A 11 11.08 42.32 25.87
C ALA A 11 11.39 42.75 24.42
N THR A 12 11.24 44.06 24.21
CA THR A 12 12.12 44.98 23.45
C THR A 12 12.65 44.59 22.06
N ARG A 13 12.15 45.35 21.08
CA ARG A 13 12.81 45.96 19.90
C ARG A 13 14.30 45.61 19.68
N ALA A 14 14.58 44.96 18.56
CA ALA A 14 15.82 45.10 17.82
C ALA A 14 15.54 45.76 16.46
N VAL A 15 16.25 46.85 16.19
CA VAL A 15 16.20 47.66 14.97
C VAL A 15 16.91 46.88 13.86
N TYR A 16 16.20 46.52 12.79
CA TYR A 16 16.82 46.02 11.56
C TYR A 16 16.89 47.15 10.53
N HIS A 17 18.12 47.55 10.20
CA HIS A 17 18.45 48.46 9.11
C HIS A 17 18.05 47.85 7.76
N HIS A 18 17.32 48.64 6.96
CA HIS A 18 17.07 48.37 5.55
C HIS A 18 18.37 48.41 4.74
N GLY A 19 18.69 47.29 4.09
CA GLY A 19 19.64 47.23 2.97
C GLY A 19 18.93 46.65 1.76
N PHE A 20 18.33 47.52 0.93
CA PHE A 20 17.87 47.17 -0.41
C PHE A 20 19.09 46.75 -1.24
N ARG A 21 19.16 45.47 -1.65
CA ARG A 21 20.07 45.02 -2.72
C ARG A 21 19.22 44.57 -3.90
N GLY A 22 19.41 45.26 -5.02
CA GLY A 22 18.67 45.05 -6.27
C GLY A 22 18.87 43.65 -6.84
N LEU A 23 17.74 43.04 -7.23
CA LEU A 23 17.70 41.84 -8.05
C LEU A 23 18.10 42.22 -9.48
N SER A 24 19.30 41.81 -9.88
CA SER A 24 19.74 41.81 -11.28
C SER A 24 19.34 40.50 -11.92
N THR A 25 18.43 40.56 -12.90
CA THR A 25 18.04 39.43 -13.75
C THR A 25 19.13 39.12 -14.75
N ALA A 26 19.80 37.97 -14.60
CA ALA A 26 20.59 37.36 -15.67
C ALA A 26 20.02 35.96 -15.94
N SER A 27 19.28 35.84 -17.03
CA SER A 27 18.77 34.58 -17.57
C SER A 27 19.92 33.80 -18.21
N GLY A 28 20.53 32.89 -17.46
CA GLY A 28 21.38 31.85 -18.01
C GLY A 28 20.53 30.64 -18.41
N HIS A 29 20.55 30.27 -19.69
CA HIS A 29 20.00 29.00 -20.15
C HIS A 29 20.70 27.84 -19.42
N THR A 30 19.97 27.11 -18.59
CA THR A 30 20.44 25.83 -18.04
C THR A 30 20.33 24.76 -19.13
N THR A 31 21.50 24.31 -19.57
CA THR A 31 21.71 23.15 -20.44
C THR A 31 21.06 21.90 -19.84
N GLU A 32 20.40 21.12 -20.71
CA GLU A 32 19.71 19.85 -20.46
C GLU A 32 20.31 19.01 -19.31
N LYS A 33 19.57 18.88 -18.20
CA LYS A 33 19.70 17.68 -17.36
C LYS A 33 18.84 16.60 -18.00
N SER A 34 19.42 15.91 -18.99
CA SER A 34 18.86 14.67 -19.52
C SER A 34 18.79 13.64 -18.39
N VAL A 35 17.58 13.35 -17.89
CA VAL A 35 17.35 12.16 -17.07
C VAL A 35 17.61 10.96 -18.00
N PRO A 36 18.66 10.15 -17.79
CA PRO A 36 19.01 9.12 -18.73
C PRO A 36 18.11 7.91 -18.51
N TYR A 37 16.89 7.97 -19.03
CA TYR A 37 15.95 6.84 -19.03
C TYR A 37 16.54 5.59 -19.72
N ALA A 38 17.51 5.77 -20.61
CA ALA A 38 18.17 4.68 -21.32
C ALA A 38 19.07 3.80 -20.43
N THR A 39 19.63 4.33 -19.33
CA THR A 39 20.61 3.60 -18.49
C THR A 39 19.98 2.91 -17.28
N THR A 40 18.67 3.09 -17.03
CA THR A 40 17.96 2.47 -15.90
C THR A 40 17.18 1.23 -16.29
N LEU A 41 17.01 0.97 -17.59
CA LEU A 41 16.53 -0.32 -18.07
C LEU A 41 17.73 -1.26 -18.12
N LYS A 42 17.87 -2.13 -17.12
CA LYS A 42 18.68 -3.33 -17.31
C LYS A 42 18.12 -4.05 -18.53
N GLU A 43 18.96 -4.25 -19.53
CA GLU A 43 18.72 -5.27 -20.55
C GLU A 43 18.70 -6.62 -19.82
N ASP A 44 17.52 -7.06 -19.42
CA ASP A 44 17.35 -8.42 -18.93
C ASP A 44 17.44 -9.35 -20.16
N GLY A 45 18.66 -9.86 -20.39
CA GLY A 45 18.87 -11.08 -21.13
C GLY A 45 18.08 -12.21 -20.47
N SER A 46 16.81 -12.34 -20.86
CA SER A 46 15.85 -13.34 -20.39
C SER A 46 16.32 -14.73 -20.82
N THR A 47 17.20 -15.31 -20.01
CA THR A 47 17.23 -16.75 -19.85
C THR A 47 16.08 -17.07 -18.90
N THR A 48 15.03 -17.72 -19.41
CA THR A 48 13.87 -18.15 -18.63
C THR A 48 14.34 -19.02 -17.47
N LYS A 49 14.51 -18.41 -16.29
CA LYS A 49 14.72 -19.15 -15.06
C LYS A 49 13.41 -19.86 -14.75
N GLY A 50 13.47 -21.18 -14.64
CA GLY A 50 12.32 -21.96 -14.18
C GLY A 50 11.88 -21.56 -12.75
N PRO A 51 10.86 -22.23 -12.21
CA PRO A 51 10.30 -21.93 -10.90
C PRO A 51 11.37 -21.91 -9.81
N THR A 52 11.26 -21.00 -8.83
CA THR A 52 12.24 -20.92 -7.72
C THR A 52 12.26 -22.14 -6.82
N LYS A 53 11.21 -22.98 -6.88
CA LYS A 53 11.07 -24.26 -6.18
C LYS A 53 10.31 -25.23 -7.09
N PRO A 54 10.50 -26.56 -6.94
CA PRO A 54 9.68 -27.55 -7.62
C PRO A 54 8.20 -27.34 -7.29
N LEU A 55 7.33 -27.57 -8.28
CA LEU A 55 5.88 -27.53 -8.05
C LEU A 55 5.46 -28.73 -7.20
N PRO A 56 4.61 -28.55 -6.18
CA PRO A 56 4.00 -29.68 -5.48
C PRO A 56 2.96 -30.34 -6.38
N GLU A 57 2.73 -31.65 -6.18
CA GLU A 57 1.68 -32.36 -6.93
C GLU A 57 0.26 -31.88 -6.59
N SER A 58 0.06 -31.38 -5.37
CA SER A 58 -1.24 -30.91 -4.89
C SER A 58 -1.12 -29.84 -3.81
N ALA A 59 -2.09 -28.94 -3.77
CA ALA A 59 -2.25 -27.89 -2.76
C ALA A 59 -3.70 -27.83 -2.27
N ASP A 60 -3.92 -27.50 -0.99
CA ASP A 60 -5.28 -27.28 -0.47
C ASP A 60 -5.88 -25.98 -1.04
N VAL A 61 -5.01 -24.97 -1.22
CA VAL A 61 -5.35 -23.71 -1.87
C VAL A 61 -4.16 -23.24 -2.71
N VAL A 62 -4.41 -22.86 -3.96
CA VAL A 62 -3.45 -22.14 -4.81
C VAL A 62 -3.83 -20.65 -4.89
N VAL A 63 -2.96 -19.78 -4.41
CA VAL A 63 -3.06 -18.31 -4.55
C VAL A 63 -2.27 -17.90 -5.77
N ILE A 64 -2.88 -17.19 -6.71
CA ILE A 64 -2.22 -16.80 -7.97
C ILE A 64 -1.98 -15.29 -7.97
N GLY A 65 -0.70 -14.89 -8.02
CA GLY A 65 -0.23 -13.51 -7.99
C GLY A 65 0.46 -13.15 -6.67
N GLY A 66 1.72 -12.74 -6.75
CA GLY A 66 2.62 -12.36 -5.66
C GLY A 66 2.67 -10.87 -5.36
N GLY A 67 1.58 -10.16 -5.60
CA GLY A 67 1.39 -8.78 -5.13
C GLY A 67 0.90 -8.72 -3.69
N SER A 68 0.60 -7.51 -3.20
CA SER A 68 0.15 -7.28 -1.81
C SER A 68 -1.03 -8.17 -1.40
N LEU A 69 -2.07 -8.27 -2.25
CA LEU A 69 -3.22 -9.14 -1.96
C LEU A 69 -2.84 -10.61 -1.83
N GLY A 70 -2.02 -11.14 -2.74
CA GLY A 70 -1.59 -12.54 -2.70
C GLY A 70 -0.76 -12.85 -1.45
N CYS A 71 0.21 -11.99 -1.13
CA CYS A 71 1.02 -12.14 0.07
C CYS A 71 0.17 -12.08 1.36
N GLN A 72 -0.80 -11.15 1.43
CA GLN A 72 -1.74 -11.07 2.56
C GLN A 72 -2.59 -12.34 2.66
N THR A 73 -3.21 -12.78 1.56
CA THR A 73 -4.02 -14.00 1.53
C THR A 73 -3.22 -15.21 1.99
N THR A 74 -2.02 -15.43 1.45
CA THR A 74 -1.18 -16.57 1.83
C THR A 74 -0.73 -16.51 3.28
N TYR A 75 -0.36 -15.32 3.79
CA TYR A 75 -0.03 -15.11 5.20
C TYR A 75 -1.21 -15.43 6.12
N HIS A 76 -2.39 -14.89 5.83
CA HIS A 76 -3.56 -15.08 6.68
C HIS A 76 -4.06 -16.53 6.69
N LEU A 77 -4.09 -17.21 5.53
CA LEU A 77 -4.41 -18.64 5.47
C LEU A 77 -3.44 -19.45 6.33
N ALA A 78 -2.14 -19.19 6.21
CA ALA A 78 -1.12 -19.88 7.01
C ALA A 78 -1.20 -19.55 8.51
N LYS A 79 -1.52 -18.30 8.88
CA LYS A 79 -1.75 -17.84 10.26
C LYS A 79 -2.98 -18.51 10.89
N MET A 80 -4.03 -18.74 10.11
CA MET A 80 -5.23 -19.50 10.51
C MET A 80 -4.98 -21.02 10.64
N GLY A 81 -3.75 -21.48 10.40
CA GLY A 81 -3.36 -22.87 10.58
C GLY A 81 -3.58 -23.75 9.36
N MET A 82 -4.07 -23.20 8.23
CA MET A 82 -4.17 -23.95 6.98
C MET A 82 -2.78 -24.42 6.56
N LYS A 83 -2.67 -25.72 6.29
CA LYS A 83 -1.45 -26.35 5.79
C LYS A 83 -1.58 -26.48 4.27
N ASN A 84 -0.45 -26.62 3.58
CA ASN A 84 -0.41 -26.83 2.13
C ASN A 84 -1.03 -25.70 1.26
N VAL A 85 -0.74 -24.45 1.61
CA VAL A 85 -1.06 -23.26 0.79
C VAL A 85 0.11 -22.96 -0.15
N VAL A 86 -0.17 -22.74 -1.44
CA VAL A 86 0.85 -22.45 -2.46
C VAL A 86 0.54 -21.13 -3.15
N LEU A 87 1.47 -20.17 -3.10
CA LEU A 87 1.44 -18.97 -3.93
C LEU A 87 2.27 -19.19 -5.19
N LEU A 88 1.66 -18.96 -6.36
CA LEU A 88 2.33 -18.94 -7.65
C LEU A 88 2.41 -17.50 -8.17
N GLU A 89 3.63 -17.02 -8.41
CA GLU A 89 3.92 -15.73 -9.03
C GLU A 89 4.58 -15.94 -10.38
N ARG A 90 4.09 -15.22 -11.40
CA ARG A 90 4.57 -15.31 -12.78
C ARG A 90 6.05 -14.94 -12.89
N ASP A 91 6.44 -13.84 -12.25
CA ASP A 91 7.77 -13.25 -12.31
C ASP A 91 8.37 -13.24 -10.89
N ARG A 92 8.64 -12.06 -10.35
CA ARG A 92 9.03 -11.86 -8.94
C ARG A 92 7.87 -11.31 -8.11
N LEU A 93 7.92 -11.51 -6.80
CA LEU A 93 7.01 -10.84 -5.89
C LEU A 93 6.98 -9.33 -6.18
N THR A 94 5.78 -8.76 -6.16
CA THR A 94 5.48 -7.35 -6.42
C THR A 94 5.63 -6.84 -7.86
N SER A 95 5.98 -7.69 -8.83
CA SER A 95 6.17 -7.31 -10.26
C SER A 95 4.92 -6.76 -10.97
N GLY A 96 3.75 -6.82 -10.31
CA GLY A 96 2.52 -6.15 -10.75
C GLY A 96 2.46 -4.68 -10.37
N THR A 97 1.31 -4.22 -9.87
CA THR A 97 1.12 -2.81 -9.48
C THR A 97 1.70 -2.46 -8.10
N THR A 98 2.09 -3.48 -7.33
CA THR A 98 2.52 -3.29 -5.94
C THR A 98 3.84 -2.56 -5.81
N TRP A 99 4.83 -2.78 -6.67
CA TRP A 99 6.15 -2.13 -6.52
C TRP A 99 6.11 -0.60 -6.72
N HIS A 100 5.15 -0.10 -7.50
CA HIS A 100 5.07 1.31 -7.89
C HIS A 100 3.93 2.08 -7.20
N THR A 101 3.38 1.58 -6.08
CA THR A 101 2.43 2.34 -5.27
C THR A 101 3.15 3.32 -4.35
N ALA A 102 2.49 4.41 -3.97
CA ALA A 102 3.01 5.39 -3.02
C ALA A 102 3.01 4.89 -1.56
N GLY A 103 2.42 3.71 -1.28
CA GLY A 103 2.49 3.07 0.04
C GLY A 103 1.64 3.73 1.12
N LEU A 104 0.67 4.55 0.75
CA LEU A 104 -0.19 5.29 1.67
C LEU A 104 -1.27 4.40 2.32
N LEU A 105 -1.40 4.39 3.65
CA LEU A 105 -2.50 3.76 4.39
C LEU A 105 -3.25 4.81 5.20
N TRP A 106 -4.52 5.00 4.83
CA TRP A 106 -5.39 6.02 5.42
C TRP A 106 -6.65 5.35 5.93
N GLN A 107 -6.84 5.25 7.24
CA GLN A 107 -7.86 4.38 7.84
C GLN A 107 -9.29 4.87 7.62
N LEU A 108 -9.54 6.18 7.69
CA LEU A 108 -10.90 6.71 7.59
C LEU A 108 -11.43 6.70 6.15
N ARG A 109 -12.59 6.06 5.98
CA ARG A 109 -13.34 5.99 4.72
C ARG A 109 -14.84 6.15 4.97
N PRO A 110 -15.64 6.51 3.94
CA PRO A 110 -17.09 6.56 4.08
C PRO A 110 -17.77 5.20 4.35
N SER A 111 -17.06 4.09 4.08
CA SER A 111 -17.53 2.71 4.25
C SER A 111 -17.00 2.11 5.54
N ASP A 112 -17.88 1.51 6.32
CA ASP A 112 -17.57 0.76 7.55
C ASP A 112 -16.63 -0.42 7.29
N VAL A 113 -16.95 -1.23 6.28
CA VAL A 113 -16.13 -2.39 5.89
C VAL A 113 -14.71 -1.97 5.51
N GLU A 114 -14.56 -0.83 4.82
CA GLU A 114 -13.23 -0.32 4.47
C GLU A 114 -12.44 0.09 5.71
N VAL A 115 -13.08 0.79 6.65
CA VAL A 115 -12.44 1.22 7.91
C VAL A 115 -11.94 0.00 8.69
N GLU A 116 -12.75 -1.05 8.82
CA GLU A 116 -12.33 -2.29 9.51
C GLU A 116 -11.17 -3.00 8.80
N LEU A 117 -11.22 -3.12 7.47
CA LEU A 117 -10.14 -3.74 6.68
C LEU A 117 -8.83 -2.96 6.79
N LEU A 118 -8.91 -1.63 6.78
CA LEU A 118 -7.74 -0.75 6.91
C LEU A 118 -7.17 -0.77 8.32
N ALA A 119 -8.01 -0.77 9.35
CA ALA A 119 -7.58 -0.93 10.74
C ALA A 119 -6.88 -2.28 10.96
N HIS A 120 -7.43 -3.37 10.40
CA HIS A 120 -6.80 -4.67 10.43
C HIS A 120 -5.44 -4.66 9.71
N THR A 121 -5.41 -4.14 8.48
CA THR A 121 -4.16 -4.03 7.70
C THR A 121 -3.11 -3.23 8.45
N ARG A 122 -3.49 -2.10 9.05
CA ARG A 122 -2.59 -1.26 9.87
C ARG A 122 -2.01 -2.05 11.03
N ASN A 123 -2.83 -2.80 11.78
CA ASN A 123 -2.34 -3.62 12.90
C ASN A 123 -1.38 -4.71 12.44
N VAL A 124 -1.69 -5.39 11.32
CA VAL A 124 -0.80 -6.40 10.74
C VAL A 124 0.57 -5.81 10.39
N VAL A 125 0.59 -4.68 9.69
CA VAL A 125 1.86 -4.10 9.21
C VAL A 125 2.64 -3.36 10.29
N SER A 126 1.98 -2.75 11.27
CA SER A 126 2.66 -1.95 12.30
C SER A 126 2.99 -2.73 13.57
N GLN A 127 2.38 -3.89 13.80
CA GLN A 127 2.51 -4.63 15.07
C GLN A 127 2.67 -6.14 14.86
N ASP A 128 1.66 -6.81 14.30
CA ASP A 128 1.63 -8.29 14.31
C ASP A 128 2.84 -8.91 13.61
N LEU A 129 3.19 -8.42 12.42
CA LEU A 129 4.28 -9.02 11.64
C LEU A 129 5.63 -8.91 12.36
N GLU A 130 5.93 -7.74 12.93
CA GLU A 130 7.18 -7.55 13.67
C GLU A 130 7.20 -8.39 14.95
N GLN A 131 6.09 -8.45 15.69
CA GLN A 131 6.00 -9.28 16.90
C GLN A 131 6.13 -10.78 16.60
N GLU A 132 5.54 -11.24 15.49
CA GLU A 132 5.57 -12.65 15.10
C GLU A 132 6.89 -13.10 14.49
N THR A 133 7.58 -12.21 13.76
CA THR A 133 8.71 -12.59 12.90
C THR A 133 10.02 -11.87 13.20
N GLY A 134 9.98 -10.80 14.00
CA GLY A 134 11.11 -9.89 14.22
C GLY A 134 11.49 -9.07 12.98
N LEU A 135 10.64 -9.06 11.94
CA LEU A 135 10.90 -8.33 10.70
C LEU A 135 10.09 -7.04 10.66
N HIS A 136 10.79 -5.92 10.51
CA HIS A 136 10.15 -4.64 10.26
C HIS A 136 9.54 -4.61 8.86
N THR A 137 8.34 -4.03 8.74
CA THR A 137 7.57 -3.96 7.48
C THR A 137 7.88 -2.73 6.64
N GLY A 138 8.60 -1.77 7.22
CA GLY A 138 8.78 -0.44 6.64
C GLY A 138 7.62 0.51 6.94
N TRP A 139 6.74 0.17 7.89
CA TRP A 139 5.70 1.08 8.38
C TRP A 139 6.32 2.33 9.01
N ILE A 140 5.78 3.49 8.63
CA ILE A 140 6.12 4.80 9.19
C ILE A 140 4.80 5.45 9.57
N GLU A 141 4.60 5.62 10.88
CA GLU A 141 3.44 6.34 11.44
C GLU A 141 3.73 7.84 11.46
N ASN A 142 3.50 8.50 10.32
CA ASN A 142 3.66 9.94 10.15
C ASN A 142 2.34 10.71 10.07
N GLY A 143 1.21 10.02 10.28
CA GLY A 143 -0.13 10.58 10.25
C GLY A 143 -0.66 10.87 8.85
N GLY A 144 -1.97 11.09 8.78
CA GLY A 144 -2.70 11.43 7.56
C GLY A 144 -3.47 12.73 7.74
N LEU A 145 -3.38 13.63 6.75
CA LEU A 145 -4.10 14.91 6.72
C LEU A 145 -5.00 14.99 5.49
N PHE A 146 -6.30 14.91 5.72
CA PHE A 146 -7.30 15.15 4.68
C PHE A 146 -7.64 16.65 4.62
N ILE A 147 -7.66 17.23 3.42
CA ILE A 147 -7.75 18.69 3.20
C ILE A 147 -9.17 19.11 2.80
N ALA A 148 -9.77 20.05 3.54
CA ALA A 148 -11.08 20.63 3.20
C ALA A 148 -10.93 22.05 2.63
N SER A 149 -10.98 22.15 1.29
CA SER A 149 -11.00 23.42 0.55
C SER A 149 -12.40 24.04 0.41
N ASN A 150 -13.43 23.44 1.02
CA ASN A 150 -14.77 24.01 1.12
C ASN A 150 -15.52 23.49 2.35
N LYS A 151 -16.63 24.15 2.71
CA LYS A 151 -17.45 23.83 3.88
C LYS A 151 -18.05 22.42 3.82
N GLN A 152 -18.50 22.00 2.63
CA GLN A 152 -19.12 20.69 2.43
C GLN A 152 -18.13 19.55 2.70
N ARG A 153 -16.88 19.70 2.25
CA ARG A 153 -15.80 18.75 2.53
C ARG A 153 -15.46 18.70 4.02
N LEU A 154 -15.45 19.86 4.70
CA LEU A 154 -15.23 19.91 6.14
C LEU A 154 -16.35 19.20 6.92
N ASP A 155 -17.61 19.38 6.50
CA ASP A 155 -18.74 18.69 7.13
C ASP A 155 -18.72 17.18 6.87
N GLU A 156 -18.28 16.74 5.69
CA GLU A 156 -17.98 15.32 5.43
C GLU A 156 -16.91 14.78 6.39
N TYR A 157 -15.85 15.55 6.65
CA TYR A 157 -14.79 15.16 7.57
C TYR A 157 -15.23 15.09 9.03
N LYS A 158 -16.12 15.98 9.48
CA LYS A 158 -16.76 15.85 10.80
C LYS A 158 -17.58 14.57 10.91
N ARG A 159 -18.26 14.17 9.82
CA ARG A 159 -18.97 12.89 9.73
C ARG A 159 -18.00 11.70 9.79
N LEU A 160 -16.90 11.75 9.03
CA LEU A 160 -15.86 10.71 9.07
C LEU A 160 -15.20 10.60 10.45
N MET A 161 -14.91 11.71 11.13
CA MET A 161 -14.40 11.71 12.49
C MET A 161 -15.40 11.05 13.46
N SER A 162 -16.69 11.33 13.30
CA SER A 162 -17.75 10.70 14.10
C SER A 162 -17.82 9.18 13.85
N LEU A 163 -17.68 8.74 12.60
CA LEU A 163 -17.56 7.32 12.25
C LEU A 163 -16.32 6.69 12.88
N GLY A 164 -15.17 7.38 12.80
CA GLY A 164 -13.91 6.94 13.39
C GLY A 164 -14.01 6.63 14.88
N LYS A 165 -14.80 7.43 15.64
CA LYS A 165 -15.06 7.16 17.06
C LYS A 165 -15.73 5.81 17.31
N VAL A 166 -16.61 5.37 16.43
CA VAL A 166 -17.29 4.07 16.54
C VAL A 166 -16.30 2.91 16.33
N TYR A 167 -15.36 3.08 15.39
CA TYR A 167 -14.35 2.07 15.06
C TYR A 167 -13.04 2.21 15.84
N GLY A 168 -12.97 3.12 16.82
CA GLY A 168 -11.76 3.34 17.62
C GLY A 168 -10.59 3.99 16.85
N VAL A 169 -10.86 4.64 15.72
CA VAL A 169 -9.86 5.39 14.94
C VAL A 169 -9.75 6.81 15.50
N GLU A 170 -8.64 7.06 16.20
CA GLU A 170 -8.28 8.37 16.73
C GLU A 170 -8.15 9.40 15.59
N SER A 171 -8.89 10.50 15.67
CA SER A 171 -8.88 11.54 14.65
C SER A 171 -9.37 12.88 15.18
N TYR A 172 -8.93 13.96 14.53
CA TYR A 172 -9.17 15.34 14.94
C TYR A 172 -9.53 16.20 13.74
N VAL A 173 -10.64 16.94 13.81
CA VAL A 173 -10.90 18.04 12.87
C VAL A 173 -10.17 19.27 13.38
N LEU A 174 -9.22 19.76 12.59
CA LEU A 174 -8.36 20.89 12.91
C LEU A 174 -8.80 22.13 12.14
N SER A 175 -8.70 23.29 12.79
CA SER A 175 -8.77 24.60 12.14
C SER A 175 -7.52 24.84 11.28
N PRO A 176 -7.57 25.78 10.31
CA PRO A 176 -6.40 26.16 9.52
C PRO A 176 -5.16 26.52 10.35
N ALA A 177 -5.35 27.20 11.49
CA ALA A 177 -4.25 27.54 12.40
C ALA A 177 -3.62 26.30 13.04
N GLU A 178 -4.43 25.38 13.57
CA GLU A 178 -3.95 24.12 14.14
C GLU A 178 -3.27 23.23 13.08
N THR A 179 -3.80 23.21 11.86
CA THR A 179 -3.16 22.53 10.72
C THR A 179 -1.78 23.11 10.42
N LYS A 180 -1.64 24.45 10.46
CA LYS A 180 -0.37 25.13 10.22
C LYS A 180 0.64 24.86 11.34
N ASP A 181 0.18 24.80 12.58
CA ASP A 181 1.03 24.44 13.72
C ASP A 181 1.53 22.98 13.61
N LEU A 182 0.67 22.06 13.17
CA LEU A 182 1.00 20.65 12.98
C LEU A 182 1.93 20.42 11.77
N TYR A 183 1.63 21.05 10.63
CA TYR A 183 2.42 20.92 9.39
C TYR A 183 2.77 22.31 8.82
N PRO A 184 3.84 22.95 9.31
CA PRO A 184 4.20 24.34 8.98
C PRO A 184 4.42 24.65 7.51
N LEU A 185 4.70 23.64 6.68
CA LEU A 185 4.91 23.79 5.25
C LEU A 185 3.60 23.95 4.45
N MET A 186 2.44 23.57 5.02
CA MET A 186 1.15 23.69 4.33
C MET A 186 0.77 25.15 4.14
N ASN A 187 0.34 25.54 2.94
CA ASN A 187 -0.45 26.76 2.79
C ASN A 187 -1.88 26.48 3.28
N VAL A 188 -2.38 27.30 4.19
CA VAL A 188 -3.70 27.11 4.82
C VAL A 188 -4.67 28.25 4.51
N ASP A 189 -4.25 29.25 3.72
CA ASP A 189 -5.01 30.48 3.47
C ASP A 189 -6.38 30.23 2.79
N ASP A 190 -6.48 29.16 2.03
CA ASP A 190 -7.68 28.73 1.30
C ASP A 190 -8.38 27.51 1.90
N LEU A 191 -7.95 27.08 3.10
CA LEU A 191 -8.51 25.92 3.78
C LEU A 191 -9.59 26.30 4.78
N TYR A 192 -10.63 25.48 4.85
CA TYR A 192 -11.65 25.57 5.89
C TYR A 192 -11.30 24.72 7.12
N GLY A 193 -10.36 23.78 6.97
CA GLY A 193 -9.83 22.91 8.02
C GLY A 193 -9.28 21.61 7.45
N THR A 194 -8.83 20.72 8.33
CA THR A 194 -8.35 19.38 7.96
C THR A 194 -8.92 18.32 8.88
N LEU A 195 -8.96 17.07 8.41
CA LEU A 195 -9.10 15.90 9.28
C LEU A 195 -7.75 15.24 9.43
N TYR A 196 -7.26 15.19 10.66
CA TYR A 196 -5.98 14.59 11.03
C TYR A 196 -6.21 13.22 11.68
N VAL A 197 -5.47 12.21 11.21
CA VAL A 197 -5.47 10.85 11.76
C VAL A 197 -4.02 10.52 12.15
N PRO A 198 -3.64 10.58 13.45
CA PRO A 198 -2.25 10.43 13.86
C PRO A 198 -1.63 9.07 13.52
N LYS A 199 -2.45 8.02 13.52
CA LYS A 199 -2.01 6.62 13.33
C LYS A 199 -2.04 6.14 11.87
N ASP A 200 -2.35 7.04 10.94
CA ASP A 200 -2.18 6.79 9.51
C ASP A 200 -0.69 6.92 9.12
N GLY A 201 -0.35 6.56 7.89
CA GLY A 201 0.99 6.80 7.39
C GLY A 201 1.35 6.08 6.12
N THR A 202 2.62 5.71 6.00
CA THR A 202 3.22 5.13 4.80
C THR A 202 3.93 3.82 5.10
N MET A 203 3.99 2.93 4.11
CA MET A 203 4.76 1.69 4.17
C MET A 203 5.57 1.47 2.90
N ASP A 204 6.69 0.74 3.01
CA ASP A 204 7.36 0.12 1.87
C ASP A 204 6.51 -1.06 1.35
N PRO A 205 5.90 -0.95 0.15
CA PRO A 205 5.03 -2.00 -0.39
C PRO A 205 5.79 -3.30 -0.67
N ALA A 206 7.02 -3.20 -1.19
CA ALA A 206 7.84 -4.35 -1.54
C ALA A 206 8.39 -5.05 -0.30
N GLY A 207 8.88 -4.26 0.67
CA GLY A 207 9.28 -4.72 1.98
C GLY A 207 8.15 -5.44 2.71
N THR A 208 6.96 -4.86 2.73
CA THR A 208 5.77 -5.46 3.36
C THR A 208 5.42 -6.82 2.73
N CYS A 209 5.39 -6.92 1.40
CA CYS A 209 5.10 -8.18 0.71
C CYS A 209 6.16 -9.26 0.99
N THR A 210 7.43 -8.85 1.06
CA THR A 210 8.54 -9.74 1.40
C THR A 210 8.40 -10.28 2.82
N THR A 211 8.07 -9.42 3.78
CA THR A 211 7.85 -9.80 5.18
C THR A 211 6.65 -10.75 5.31
N LEU A 212 5.53 -10.47 4.65
CA LEU A 212 4.36 -11.36 4.59
C LEU A 212 4.70 -12.73 3.99
N ALA A 213 5.41 -12.76 2.87
CA ALA A 213 5.84 -14.00 2.22
C ALA A 213 6.71 -14.83 3.16
N ARG A 214 7.71 -14.23 3.82
CA ARG A 214 8.57 -14.90 4.81
C ARG A 214 7.77 -15.42 6.00
N ALA A 215 6.87 -14.62 6.55
CA ALA A 215 5.99 -15.00 7.65
C ALA A 215 5.11 -16.21 7.29
N SER A 216 4.55 -16.22 6.08
CA SER A 216 3.73 -17.33 5.58
C SER A 216 4.54 -18.60 5.37
N THR A 217 5.76 -18.50 4.82
CA THR A 217 6.64 -19.66 4.59
C THR A 217 7.12 -20.26 5.91
N ALA A 218 7.40 -19.44 6.92
CA ALA A 218 7.73 -19.93 8.27
C ALA A 218 6.59 -20.76 8.90
N ARG A 219 5.35 -20.59 8.42
CA ARG A 219 4.16 -21.35 8.86
C ARG A 219 3.82 -22.54 7.96
N GLY A 220 4.62 -22.78 6.93
CA GLY A 220 4.49 -23.94 6.02
C GLY A 220 3.82 -23.65 4.68
N ALA A 221 3.50 -22.40 4.36
CA ALA A 221 3.09 -22.04 2.99
C ALA A 221 4.27 -22.11 2.03
N GLN A 222 4.01 -22.33 0.75
CA GLN A 222 5.02 -22.29 -0.29
C GLN A 222 4.81 -21.06 -1.17
N VAL A 223 5.88 -20.30 -1.40
CA VAL A 223 5.90 -19.21 -2.39
C VAL A 223 6.84 -19.63 -3.52
N ILE A 224 6.31 -19.65 -4.74
CA ILE A 224 7.00 -20.08 -5.96
C ILE A 224 6.91 -18.95 -6.98
N GLU A 225 8.06 -18.36 -7.29
CA GLU A 225 8.24 -17.30 -8.30
C GLU A 225 8.69 -17.90 -9.64
N ASN A 226 8.67 -17.12 -10.72
CA ASN A 226 8.96 -17.54 -12.09
C ASN A 226 8.05 -18.70 -12.56
N CYS A 227 6.79 -18.71 -12.14
CA CYS A 227 5.85 -19.79 -12.36
C CYS A 227 4.51 -19.24 -12.92
N PRO A 228 4.45 -18.84 -14.20
CA PRO A 228 3.22 -18.43 -14.86
C PRO A 228 2.16 -19.52 -14.78
N VAL A 229 0.97 -19.16 -14.28
CA VAL A 229 -0.24 -19.96 -14.49
C VAL A 229 -0.73 -19.76 -15.93
N THR A 230 -0.98 -20.88 -16.61
CA THR A 230 -1.42 -20.92 -18.00
C THR A 230 -2.84 -21.45 -18.16
N GLY A 231 -3.41 -22.08 -17.14
CA GLY A 231 -4.76 -22.64 -17.18
C GLY A 231 -5.33 -22.98 -15.80
N ILE A 232 -6.65 -23.06 -15.71
CA ILE A 232 -7.38 -23.54 -14.54
C ILE A 232 -8.31 -24.66 -15.02
N GLN A 233 -8.08 -25.88 -14.54
CA GLN A 233 -8.95 -27.01 -14.86
C GLN A 233 -10.18 -26.98 -13.97
N VAL A 234 -11.34 -27.05 -14.61
CA VAL A 234 -12.64 -27.14 -13.94
C VAL A 234 -13.37 -28.42 -14.33
N LYS A 235 -14.04 -29.04 -13.37
CA LYS A 235 -14.91 -30.20 -13.57
C LYS A 235 -16.31 -29.87 -13.09
N THR A 236 -17.31 -30.32 -13.83
CA THR A 236 -18.71 -30.27 -13.39
C THR A 236 -18.98 -31.50 -12.54
N ASP A 237 -19.52 -31.31 -11.34
CA ASP A 237 -19.93 -32.41 -10.47
C ASP A 237 -21.29 -32.99 -10.87
N ASP A 238 -21.74 -34.01 -10.14
CA ASP A 238 -23.03 -34.69 -10.40
C ASP A 238 -24.25 -33.77 -10.17
N PHE A 239 -24.07 -32.64 -9.49
CA PHE A 239 -25.10 -31.62 -9.27
C PHE A 239 -25.05 -30.47 -10.29
N GLY A 240 -24.19 -30.56 -11.32
CA GLY A 240 -24.06 -29.52 -12.35
C GLY A 240 -23.21 -28.32 -11.94
N VAL A 241 -22.53 -28.37 -10.80
CA VAL A 241 -21.69 -27.30 -10.27
C VAL A 241 -20.27 -27.44 -10.81
N LYS A 242 -19.75 -26.37 -11.45
CA LYS A 242 -18.34 -26.30 -11.85
C LYS A 242 -17.46 -26.05 -10.64
N ARG A 243 -16.46 -26.91 -10.45
CA ARG A 243 -15.42 -26.78 -9.40
C ARG A 243 -14.03 -26.84 -10.00
N VAL A 244 -13.11 -26.07 -9.43
CA VAL A 244 -11.70 -26.17 -9.76
C VAL A 244 -11.17 -27.52 -9.30
N VAL A 245 -10.30 -28.13 -10.11
CA VAL A 245 -9.61 -29.38 -9.77
C VAL A 245 -8.10 -29.28 -9.89
N ALA A 246 -7.58 -28.33 -10.68
CA ALA A 246 -6.15 -28.11 -10.81
C ALA A 246 -5.79 -26.74 -11.40
N VAL A 247 -4.55 -26.32 -11.17
CA VAL A 247 -3.90 -25.17 -11.81
C VAL A 247 -2.77 -25.67 -12.71
N GLU A 248 -2.73 -25.18 -13.95
CA GLU A 248 -1.77 -25.58 -14.97
C GLU A 248 -0.67 -24.52 -15.13
N THR A 249 0.56 -24.99 -15.35
CA THR A 249 1.72 -24.18 -15.70
C THR A 249 2.53 -24.92 -16.77
N GLN A 250 3.47 -24.24 -17.43
CA GLN A 250 4.41 -24.91 -18.34
C GLN A 250 5.38 -25.89 -17.65
N TYR A 251 5.43 -25.88 -16.31
CA TYR A 251 6.33 -26.69 -15.50
C TYR A 251 5.63 -27.85 -14.79
N GLY A 252 4.33 -28.04 -15.03
CA GLY A 252 3.52 -29.06 -14.38
C GLY A 252 2.16 -28.54 -13.92
N THR A 253 1.39 -29.44 -13.31
CA THR A 253 0.04 -29.17 -12.83
C THR A 253 -0.03 -29.38 -11.33
N VAL A 254 -0.65 -28.44 -10.61
CA VAL A 254 -0.92 -28.55 -9.17
C VAL A 254 -2.40 -28.90 -8.98
N ARG A 255 -2.70 -30.10 -8.48
CA ARG A 255 -4.09 -30.48 -8.14
C ARG A 255 -4.55 -29.65 -6.95
N THR A 256 -5.72 -29.03 -7.04
CA THR A 256 -6.26 -28.23 -5.94
C THR A 256 -7.78 -28.10 -6.01
N PRO A 257 -8.49 -28.12 -4.87
CA PRO A 257 -9.92 -27.86 -4.84
C PRO A 257 -10.23 -26.35 -4.85
N CYS A 258 -9.24 -25.48 -4.65
CA CYS A 258 -9.47 -24.05 -4.41
C CYS A 258 -8.38 -23.19 -5.05
N VAL A 259 -8.81 -22.15 -5.76
CA VAL A 259 -7.95 -21.12 -6.34
C VAL A 259 -8.39 -19.75 -5.86
N VAL A 260 -7.44 -18.94 -5.39
CA VAL A 260 -7.67 -17.53 -5.08
C VAL A 260 -6.99 -16.67 -6.14
N ASN A 261 -7.78 -15.90 -6.88
CA ASN A 261 -7.31 -15.00 -7.92
C ASN A 261 -6.83 -13.67 -7.30
N CYS A 262 -5.52 -13.54 -7.14
CA CYS A 262 -4.84 -12.33 -6.66
C CYS A 262 -4.00 -11.68 -7.77
N ALA A 263 -4.36 -11.88 -9.04
CA ALA A 263 -3.55 -11.51 -10.20
C ALA A 263 -3.65 -10.03 -10.61
N GLY A 264 -4.11 -9.14 -9.73
CA GLY A 264 -4.19 -7.70 -9.97
C GLY A 264 -4.90 -7.35 -11.28
N VAL A 265 -4.24 -6.56 -12.14
CA VAL A 265 -4.79 -6.16 -13.45
C VAL A 265 -5.03 -7.34 -14.41
N TRP A 266 -4.39 -8.49 -14.18
CA TRP A 266 -4.58 -9.72 -14.96
C TRP A 266 -5.70 -10.61 -14.41
N ALA A 267 -6.40 -10.19 -13.35
CA ALA A 267 -7.45 -10.98 -12.71
C ALA A 267 -8.57 -11.38 -13.69
N ARG A 268 -8.94 -10.53 -14.65
CA ARG A 268 -9.91 -10.88 -15.70
C ARG A 268 -9.41 -12.02 -16.58
N THR A 269 -8.19 -11.92 -17.10
CA THR A 269 -7.59 -12.95 -17.96
C THR A 269 -7.53 -14.29 -17.24
N LEU A 270 -7.15 -14.28 -15.96
CA LEU A 270 -7.12 -15.49 -15.13
C LEU A 270 -8.53 -16.05 -14.87
N GLY A 271 -9.50 -15.19 -14.58
CA GLY A 271 -10.90 -15.59 -14.38
C GLY A 271 -11.49 -16.30 -15.61
N GLN A 272 -11.17 -15.80 -16.81
CA GLN A 272 -11.62 -16.39 -18.08
C GLN A 272 -11.13 -17.83 -18.26
N MET A 273 -9.96 -18.20 -17.72
CA MET A 273 -9.47 -19.60 -17.75
C MET A 273 -10.40 -20.56 -17.00
N ALA A 274 -11.12 -20.08 -15.99
CA ALA A 274 -12.12 -20.83 -15.24
C ALA A 274 -13.57 -20.58 -15.74
N GLY A 275 -13.75 -19.79 -16.81
CA GLY A 275 -15.07 -19.39 -17.32
C GLY A 275 -15.79 -18.36 -16.44
N VAL A 276 -15.06 -17.56 -15.68
CA VAL A 276 -15.60 -16.48 -14.83
C VAL A 276 -15.19 -15.12 -15.41
N ASP A 277 -16.15 -14.23 -15.63
CA ASP A 277 -15.84 -12.84 -15.98
C ASP A 277 -15.61 -11.99 -14.73
N VAL A 278 -14.47 -11.32 -14.67
CA VAL A 278 -14.12 -10.39 -13.59
C VAL A 278 -14.30 -8.97 -14.12
N PRO A 279 -15.22 -8.16 -13.57
CA PRO A 279 -15.52 -6.82 -14.07
C PRO A 279 -14.46 -5.78 -13.62
N LEU A 280 -13.23 -5.92 -14.12
CA LEU A 280 -12.08 -5.07 -13.77
C LEU A 280 -11.52 -4.37 -15.02
N ILE A 281 -11.18 -3.09 -14.94
CA ILE A 281 -10.46 -2.39 -16.01
C ILE A 281 -9.17 -1.79 -15.47
N ALA A 282 -8.07 -1.95 -16.20
CA ALA A 282 -6.80 -1.31 -15.85
C ALA A 282 -6.84 0.17 -16.24
N MET A 283 -6.36 1.03 -15.35
CA MET A 283 -6.28 2.47 -15.57
C MET A 283 -4.87 2.96 -15.25
N HIS A 284 -4.42 3.99 -15.96
CA HIS A 284 -3.17 4.66 -15.65
C HIS A 284 -3.36 5.66 -14.51
N HIS A 285 -2.41 5.67 -13.60
CA HIS A 285 -2.28 6.64 -12.53
C HIS A 285 -0.81 7.06 -12.44
N ALA A 286 -0.56 8.33 -12.16
CA ALA A 286 0.79 8.89 -12.08
C ALA A 286 0.97 9.60 -10.74
N TYR A 287 2.18 9.50 -10.21
CA TYR A 287 2.68 10.31 -9.12
C TYR A 287 4.02 10.91 -9.54
N VAL A 288 4.43 11.99 -8.87
CA VAL A 288 5.69 12.68 -9.14
C VAL A 288 6.53 12.61 -7.88
N VAL A 289 7.81 12.28 -8.04
CA VAL A 289 8.83 12.39 -7.00
C VAL A 289 9.70 13.59 -7.36
N THR A 290 9.83 14.54 -6.44
CA THR A 290 10.67 15.72 -6.65
C THR A 290 12.13 15.42 -6.32
N GLU A 291 13.05 16.28 -6.76
CA GLU A 291 14.37 16.36 -6.14
C GLU A 291 14.22 16.78 -4.66
N ARG A 292 15.31 16.65 -3.90
CA ARG A 292 15.36 17.11 -2.51
C ARG A 292 14.98 18.59 -2.42
N ILE A 293 14.04 18.91 -1.54
CA ILE A 293 13.66 20.29 -1.23
C ILE A 293 14.32 20.65 0.10
N GLU A 294 15.07 21.75 0.14
CA GLU A 294 15.71 22.21 1.37
C GLU A 294 14.67 22.50 2.47
N GLY A 295 14.93 22.03 3.70
CA GLY A 295 13.98 22.16 4.80
C GLY A 295 12.84 21.13 4.83
N ILE A 296 12.80 20.20 3.87
CA ILE A 296 11.86 19.08 3.83
C ILE A 296 12.66 17.77 3.97
N GLN A 297 12.35 16.96 4.99
CA GLN A 297 12.91 15.61 5.16
C GLN A 297 12.11 14.58 4.39
#